data_AF-A0AB36JJS4-F1
#
_entry.id   AF-A0AB36JJS4-F1
#
_cell.length_a   1.000
_cell.length_b   1.000
_cell.length_c   1.000
_cell.angle_alpha   90.00
_cell.angle_beta   90.00
_cell.angle_gamma   90.00
#
_symmetry.space_group_name_H-M   'P 1'
#
loop_
_entity.id
_entity.type
_entity.pdbx_description
1 polymer ?
#
loop_
_entity_poly.entity_id
_entity_poly.type
_entity_poly.pdbx_seq_one_letter_code
_entity_poly.pdbx_strand_id
1 'polypeptide(L)'
;MTEQDKSEFTKALAELYIKRRQEWWSAVDIVKEMRQKPTSTYPQVVVFQHYQNKVKSTAKWDQLVEVIELLPADFKEAIMLEVARIE
;
A
#
# COMPACT_ATOMS: atom_id res chain seq x y z
N MET A 1 24.85 -5.97 10.65
CA MET A 1 23.96 -4.81 10.59
C MET A 1 24.01 -4.13 11.94
N THR A 2 24.32 -2.83 11.98
CA THR A 2 24.36 -2.05 13.21
C THR A 2 22.95 -1.73 13.70
N GLU A 3 22.78 -1.32 14.95
CA GLU A 3 21.46 -0.88 15.45
C GLU A 3 20.96 0.37 14.72
N GLN A 4 21.88 1.22 14.23
CA GLN A 4 21.52 2.36 13.40
C GLN A 4 20.96 1.91 12.05
N ASP A 5 21.60 0.95 11.37
CA ASP A 5 21.11 0.40 10.10
C ASP A 5 19.70 -0.22 10.27
N LYS A 6 19.45 -0.91 11.40
CA LYS A 6 18.12 -1.45 11.72
C LYS A 6 17.07 -0.36 11.87
N SER A 7 17.42 0.73 12.56
CA SER A 7 16.51 1.86 12.76
C SER A 7 16.18 2.57 11.44
N GLU A 8 17.19 2.79 10.58
CA GLU A 8 16.99 3.42 9.28
C GLU A 8 16.16 2.52 8.34
N PHE A 9 16.43 1.21 8.35
CA PHE A 9 15.67 0.24 7.58
C PHE A 9 14.19 0.15 8.00
N THR A 10 13.93 0.07 9.32
CA THR A 10 12.56 -0.02 9.86
C THR A 10 11.75 1.24 9.56
N LYS A 11 12.36 2.44 9.67
CA LYS A 11 11.72 3.70 9.27
C LYS A 11 11.40 3.75 7.78
N ALA A 12 12.36 3.39 6.92
CA ALA A 12 12.15 3.39 5.49
C ALA A 12 11.04 2.42 5.06
N LEU A 13 10.97 1.24 5.68
CA LEU A 13 9.89 0.29 5.42
C LEU A 13 8.55 0.76 5.96
N ALA A 14 8.50 1.42 7.12
CA ALA A 14 7.27 2.00 7.66
C ALA A 14 6.70 3.10 6.75
N GLU A 15 7.55 4.01 6.25
CA GLU A 15 7.15 5.03 5.28
C GLU A 15 6.63 4.41 3.98
N LEU A 16 7.32 3.38 3.48
CA LEU A 16 6.88 2.65 2.29
C LEU A 16 5.55 1.93 2.53
N TYR A 17 5.35 1.33 3.71
CA TYR A 17 4.11 0.69 4.12
C TYR A 17 2.92 1.64 4.05
N ILE A 18 3.03 2.79 4.72
CA ILE A 18 1.98 3.81 4.73
C ILE A 18 1.67 4.26 3.30
N LYS A 19 2.71 4.56 2.51
CA LYS A 19 2.54 4.98 1.12
C LYS A 19 1.80 3.94 0.28
N ARG A 20 2.20 2.66 0.34
CA ARG A 20 1.55 1.60 -0.44
C ARG A 20 0.13 1.32 0.04
N ARG A 21 -0.12 1.39 1.35
CA ARG A 21 -1.47 1.26 1.93
C ARG A 21 -2.38 2.34 1.38
N GLN A 22 -1.93 3.59 1.36
CA GLN A 22 -2.69 4.73 0.83
C GLN A 22 -2.93 4.62 -0.68
N GLU A 23 -1.89 4.28 -1.47
CA GLU A 23 -2.03 4.05 -2.92
C GLU A 23 -3.05 2.94 -3.24
N TRP A 24 -3.07 1.88 -2.44
CA TRP A 24 -4.01 0.78 -2.57
C TRP A 24 -5.44 1.20 -2.20
N TRP A 25 -5.65 1.78 -1.01
CA TRP A 25 -6.97 2.26 -0.58
C TRP A 25 -7.57 3.26 -1.57
N SER A 26 -6.79 4.26 -1.99
CA SER A 26 -7.24 5.25 -2.96
C SER A 26 -7.69 4.61 -4.28
N ALA A 27 -6.93 3.64 -4.79
CA ALA A 27 -7.29 2.95 -6.04
C ALA A 27 -8.55 2.06 -5.87
N VAL A 28 -8.73 1.45 -4.70
CA VAL A 28 -9.93 0.66 -4.36
C VAL A 28 -11.16 1.57 -4.29
N ASP A 29 -11.05 2.71 -3.59
CA ASP A 29 -12.16 3.65 -3.41
C ASP A 29 -12.63 4.23 -4.74
N ILE A 30 -11.70 4.64 -5.61
CA ILE A 30 -12.05 5.16 -6.94
C ILE A 30 -12.82 4.12 -7.76
N VAL A 31 -12.35 2.86 -7.79
CA VAL A 31 -13.06 1.79 -8.53
C VAL A 31 -14.42 1.50 -7.91
N LYS A 32 -14.54 1.55 -6.57
CA LYS A 32 -15.81 1.37 -5.86
C LYS A 32 -16.80 2.48 -6.21
N GLU A 33 -16.37 3.73 -6.21
CA GLU A 33 -17.19 4.89 -6.57
C GLU A 33 -17.67 4.79 -8.03
N MET A 34 -16.78 4.41 -8.95
CA MET A 34 -17.12 4.22 -10.37
C MET A 34 -18.16 3.11 -10.59
N ARG A 35 -18.12 2.03 -9.80
CA ARG A 35 -19.12 0.96 -9.88
C ARG A 35 -20.50 1.36 -9.35
N GLN A 36 -20.57 2.35 -8.47
CA GLN A 36 -21.82 2.85 -7.89
C GLN A 36 -22.50 3.89 -8.79
N LYS A 37 -21.75 4.53 -9.69
CA LYS A 37 -22.26 5.53 -10.62
C LYS A 37 -22.83 4.89 -11.89
N PRO A 38 -23.80 5.54 -12.57
CA PRO A 38 -24.31 5.06 -13.85
C PRO A 38 -23.20 4.86 -14.89
N THR A 39 -23.33 3.85 -15.76
CA THR A 39 -22.33 3.55 -16.80
C THR A 39 -22.11 4.70 -17.79
N SER A 40 -23.07 5.63 -17.90
CA SER A 40 -22.95 6.84 -18.71
C SER A 40 -22.04 7.92 -18.10
N THR A 41 -21.66 7.81 -16.82
CA THR A 41 -20.87 8.82 -16.12
C THR A 41 -19.40 8.81 -16.50
N TYR A 42 -18.84 7.65 -16.90
CA TYR A 42 -17.43 7.52 -17.26
C TYR A 42 -17.26 6.77 -18.58
N PRO A 43 -16.40 7.27 -19.50
CA PRO A 43 -15.99 6.48 -20.66
C PRO A 43 -15.37 5.15 -20.23
N GLN A 44 -15.65 4.06 -20.98
CA GLN A 44 -15.13 2.72 -20.67
C GLN A 44 -13.60 2.67 -20.57
N VAL A 45 -12.90 3.48 -21.36
CA VAL A 45 -11.42 3.61 -21.32
C VAL A 45 -10.95 4.10 -19.95
N VAL A 46 -11.65 5.07 -19.36
CA VAL A 46 -11.34 5.61 -18.03
C VAL A 46 -11.57 4.55 -16.96
N VAL A 47 -12.71 3.86 -17.02
CA VAL A 47 -13.03 2.76 -16.08
C VAL A 47 -11.96 1.66 -16.15
N PHE A 48 -11.56 1.26 -17.36
CA PHE A 48 -10.51 0.27 -17.56
C PHE A 48 -9.16 0.71 -16.99
N GLN A 49 -8.77 1.98 -17.21
CA GLN A 49 -7.54 2.54 -16.66
C GLN A 49 -7.52 2.51 -15.13
N HIS A 50 -8.60 2.91 -14.47
CA HIS A 50 -8.68 2.85 -13.01
C HIS A 50 -8.67 1.42 -12.46
N TYR A 51 -9.28 0.48 -13.19
CA TYR A 51 -9.15 -0.95 -12.86
C TYR A 51 -7.71 -1.44 -12.95
N GLN A 52 -6.99 -1.10 -14.03
CA GLN A 52 -5.57 -1.46 -14.17
C GLN A 52 -4.74 -0.85 -13.04
N ASN A 53 -5.01 0.40 -12.66
CA ASN A 53 -4.34 1.05 -11.54
C ASN A 53 -4.63 0.33 -10.21
N LYS A 54 -5.87 -0.05 -9.94
CA LYS A 54 -6.23 -0.86 -8.77
C LYS A 54 -5.44 -2.17 -8.72
N VAL A 55 -5.36 -2.91 -9.84
CA VAL A 55 -4.61 -4.17 -9.92
C VAL A 55 -3.13 -3.93 -9.61
N LYS A 56 -2.52 -2.89 -10.19
CA LYS A 56 -1.11 -2.53 -9.92
C LYS A 56 -0.87 -2.14 -8.47
N SER A 57 -1.73 -1.32 -7.87
CA SER A 57 -1.58 -0.91 -6.47
C SER A 57 -1.78 -2.09 -5.51
N THR A 58 -2.72 -2.99 -5.82
CA THR A 58 -2.94 -4.23 -5.04
C THR A 58 -1.70 -5.12 -5.10
N ALA A 59 -1.13 -5.36 -6.28
CA ALA A 59 0.08 -6.17 -6.41
C ALA A 59 1.27 -5.58 -5.62
N LYS A 60 1.46 -4.25 -5.64
CA LYS A 60 2.51 -3.60 -4.86
C LYS A 60 2.28 -3.70 -3.35
N TRP A 61 1.02 -3.65 -2.93
CA TRP A 61 0.64 -3.81 -1.53
C TRP A 61 0.90 -5.24 -1.06
N ASP A 62 0.41 -6.23 -1.80
CA ASP A 62 0.58 -7.65 -1.49
C ASP A 62 2.07 -8.02 -1.40
N GLN A 63 2.88 -7.56 -2.36
CA GLN A 63 4.35 -7.74 -2.35
C GLN A 63 5.00 -7.15 -1.09
N LEU A 64 4.56 -5.98 -0.65
CA LEU A 64 5.14 -5.35 0.53
C LEU A 64 4.75 -6.09 1.81
N VAL A 65 3.49 -6.51 1.92
CA VAL A 65 3.01 -7.31 3.06
C VAL A 65 3.77 -8.63 3.13
N GLU A 66 3.95 -9.32 2.00
CA GLU A 66 4.74 -10.56 1.93
C GLU A 66 6.19 -10.34 2.39
N VAL A 67 6.85 -9.26 1.92
CA VAL A 67 8.20 -8.91 2.37
C VAL A 67 8.25 -8.71 3.88
N ILE A 68 7.29 -7.96 4.46
CA ILE A 68 7.24 -7.72 5.90
C ILE A 68 6.99 -9.02 6.66
N GLU A 69 6.09 -9.89 6.18
CA GLU A 69 5.79 -11.17 6.82
C GLU A 69 7.01 -12.10 6.91
N LEU A 70 7.86 -12.08 5.89
CA LEU A 70 9.11 -12.83 5.81
C LEU A 70 10.22 -12.28 6.71
N LEU A 71 10.09 -11.05 7.24
CA LEU A 71 11.07 -10.51 8.17
C LEU A 71 10.98 -11.20 9.55
N PRO A 72 12.10 -11.23 10.31
CA PRO A 72 12.09 -11.65 11.69
C PRO A 72 11.11 -10.82 12.56
N ALA A 73 10.64 -11.41 13.66
CA ALA A 73 9.57 -10.83 14.49
C ALA A 73 9.92 -9.45 15.07
N ASP A 74 11.17 -9.27 15.49
CA ASP A 74 11.69 -8.00 16.01
C ASP A 74 11.60 -6.87 14.98
N PHE A 75 11.91 -7.15 13.70
CA PHE A 75 11.73 -6.17 12.63
C PHE A 75 10.27 -5.86 12.36
N LYS A 76 9.40 -6.87 12.32
CA LYS A 76 7.96 -6.67 12.11
C LYS A 76 7.36 -5.77 13.18
N GLU A 77 7.65 -6.05 14.45
CA GLU A 77 7.19 -5.23 15.57
C GLU A 77 7.73 -3.80 15.47
N ALA A 78 9.02 -3.63 15.21
CA ALA A 78 9.62 -2.31 15.05
C ALA A 78 9.01 -1.52 13.88
N ILE A 79 8.75 -2.17 12.73
CA ILE A 79 8.09 -1.53 11.59
C ILE A 79 6.68 -1.09 11.97
N MET A 80 5.88 -1.96 12.61
CA MET A 80 4.51 -1.61 12.98
C MET A 80 4.45 -0.51 14.05
N LEU A 81 5.42 -0.46 14.96
CA LEU A 81 5.57 0.66 15.90
C LEU A 81 5.91 1.97 15.18
N GLU A 82 6.82 1.93 14.21
CA GLU A 82 7.15 3.10 13.39
C GLU A 82 5.97 3.55 12.52
N VAL A 83 5.19 2.62 11.96
CA VAL A 83 3.94 2.94 11.25
C VAL A 83 2.98 3.68 12.19
N ALA A 84 2.74 3.14 13.39
CA ALA A 84 1.86 3.76 14.38
C ALA A 84 2.38 5.11 14.90
N ARG A 85 3.68 5.39 14.81
CA ARG A 85 4.29 6.67 15.18
C ARG A 85 4.10 7.73 14.09
N ILE A 86 4.07 7.32 12.82
CA ILE A 86 3.96 8.22 11.66
C ILE A 86 2.49 8.58 11.37
N GLU A 87 1.56 7.65 11.59
CA GLU A 87 0.11 7.85 11.43
C GLU A 87 -0.54 8.64 12.57
#